data_AF-A0A3B9NDZ9-F1
#
_entry.id   AF-A0A3B9NDZ9-F1
#
_cell.length_a   1.000
_cell.length_b   1.000
_cell.length_c   1.000
_cell.angle_alpha   90.00
_cell.angle_beta   90.00
_cell.angle_gamma   90.00
#
_symmetry.space_group_name_H-M   'P 1'
#
loop_
_entity.id
_entity.type
_entity.pdbx_description
1 polymer ?
#
loop_
_entity_poly.entity_id
_entity_poly.type
_entity_poly.pdbx_seq_one_letter_code
_entity_poly.pdbx_strand_id
1 'polypeptide(L)' 'GDKLGIFEMRRHYANYFKGITNFKEHRMKLVSLQSQAEILEVLYEIEHNFSAEMV' A
#
# COMPACT_ATOMS: atom_id res chain seq x y z
N GLY A 1 8.67 -18.59 -0.34
CA GLY A 1 7.34 -18.80 -0.93
C GLY A 1 6.52 -17.54 -0.81
N ASP A 2 5.45 -17.39 -1.58
CA ASP A 2 4.78 -16.09 -1.84
C ASP A 2 4.34 -15.34 -0.58
N LYS A 3 3.85 -16.05 0.45
CA LYS A 3 3.52 -15.45 1.74
C LYS A 3 4.72 -14.73 2.38
N LEU A 4 5.91 -15.32 2.32
CA LEU A 4 7.12 -14.71 2.88
C LEU A 4 7.43 -13.39 2.20
N GLY A 5 7.34 -13.34 0.85
CA GLY A 5 7.55 -12.11 0.09
C GLY A 5 6.55 -11.02 0.49
N ILE A 6 5.29 -11.37 0.71
CA ILE A 6 4.26 -10.43 1.19
C ILE A 6 4.64 -9.87 2.57
N PHE A 7 5.02 -10.72 3.53
CA PHE A 7 5.40 -10.27 4.87
C PHE A 7 6.66 -9.39 4.85
N GLU A 8 7.63 -9.70 4.01
CA GLU A 8 8.83 -8.87 3.82
C GLU A 8 8.46 -7.49 3.26
N MET A 9 7.56 -7.42 2.28
CA MET A 9 7.12 -6.14 1.70
C MET A 9 6.38 -5.24 2.69
N ARG A 10 5.63 -5.79 3.65
CA ARG A 10 4.84 -5.00 4.62
C ARG A 10 5.65 -4.00 5.43
N ARG A 11 6.89 -4.35 5.80
CA ARG A 11 7.76 -3.45 6.58
C ARG A 11 8.22 -2.21 5.79
N HIS A 12 8.10 -2.25 4.46
CA HIS A 12 8.55 -1.17 3.59
C HIS A 12 7.45 -0.12 3.31
N TYR A 13 6.16 -0.46 3.50
CA TYR A 13 5.07 0.49 3.22
C TYR A 13 5.16 1.78 4.02
N ALA A 14 5.63 1.74 5.28
CA ALA A 14 5.82 2.96 6.06
C ALA A 14 6.84 3.92 5.41
N ASN A 15 7.86 3.39 4.74
CA ASN A 15 8.91 4.17 4.10
C ASN A 15 8.49 4.67 2.72
N TYR A 16 7.81 3.84 1.92
CA TYR A 16 7.37 4.22 0.57
C TYR A 16 6.42 5.42 0.59
N PHE A 17 5.56 5.51 1.60
CA PHE A 17 4.57 6.56 1.71
C PHE A 17 4.90 7.59 2.80
N LYS A 18 6.18 7.68 3.17
CA LYS A 18 6.65 8.68 4.14
C LYS A 18 6.49 10.08 3.55
N GLY A 19 5.85 10.97 4.30
CA GLY A 19 5.62 12.36 3.88
C GLY A 19 4.29 12.57 3.13
N ILE A 20 3.54 11.50 2.85
CA ILE A 20 2.19 11.62 2.30
C ILE A 20 1.19 11.83 3.44
N THR A 21 0.48 12.94 3.39
CA THR A 21 -0.56 13.31 4.36
C THR A 21 -1.70 12.29 4.33
N ASN A 22 -2.31 12.01 5.49
CA ASN A 22 -3.46 11.11 5.63
C ASN A 22 -3.27 9.64 5.14
N PHE A 23 -2.03 9.19 4.90
CA PHE A 23 -1.77 7.83 4.39
C PHE A 23 -1.93 6.70 5.43
N LYS A 24 -2.26 7.02 6.69
CA LYS A 24 -2.31 6.03 7.78
C LYS A 24 -3.30 4.89 7.48
N GLU A 25 -4.48 5.20 6.95
CA GLU A 25 -5.54 4.22 6.68
C GLU A 25 -5.14 3.27 5.54
N HIS A 26 -4.65 3.80 4.43
CA HIS A 26 -4.12 3.01 3.32
C HIS A 26 -3.01 2.07 3.75
N ARG A 27 -2.07 2.56 4.58
CA ARG A 27 -1.01 1.71 5.13
C ARG A 27 -1.57 0.58 6.00
N MET A 28 -2.54 0.86 6.87
CA MET A 28 -3.18 -0.16 7.70
C MET A 28 -3.88 -1.22 6.86
N LYS A 29 -4.57 -0.82 5.79
CA LYS A 29 -5.17 -1.73 4.80
C LYS A 29 -4.10 -2.61 4.14
N LEU A 30 -3.01 -2.03 3.63
CA LEU A 30 -1.93 -2.78 2.96
C LEU A 30 -1.25 -3.82 3.86
N VAL A 31 -1.04 -3.53 5.15
CA VAL A 31 -0.39 -4.49 6.07
C VAL A 31 -1.30 -5.63 6.54
N SER A 32 -2.63 -5.50 6.39
CA SER A 32 -3.58 -6.57 6.75
C SER A 32 -3.78 -7.61 5.65
N LEU A 33 -3.51 -7.26 4.39
CA LEU A 33 -3.75 -8.12 3.23
C LEU A 33 -2.77 -9.29 3.13
N GLN A 34 -3.26 -10.47 2.75
CA GLN A 34 -2.47 -11.70 2.66
C GLN A 34 -2.25 -12.18 1.22
N SER A 35 -2.93 -11.57 0.26
CA SER A 35 -2.78 -11.87 -1.17
C SER A 35 -2.04 -10.75 -1.89
N GLN A 36 -1.17 -11.14 -2.82
CA GLN A 36 -0.53 -10.19 -3.73
C GLN A 36 -1.56 -9.46 -4.61
N ALA A 37 -2.62 -10.14 -5.05
CA ALA A 37 -3.65 -9.54 -5.89
C ALA A 37 -4.38 -8.40 -5.16
N GLU A 38 -4.81 -8.64 -3.91
CA GLU A 38 -5.47 -7.62 -3.09
C GLU A 38 -4.55 -6.42 -2.82
N ILE A 39 -3.25 -6.67 -2.58
CA ILE A 39 -2.26 -5.61 -2.38
C ILE A 39 -2.17 -4.74 -3.64
N LEU A 40 -2.08 -5.37 -4.82
CA LEU A 40 -2.00 -4.65 -6.09
C LEU A 40 -3.27 -3.83 -6.35
N GLU A 41 -4.45 -4.37 -6.10
CA GLU A 41 -5.71 -3.63 -6.22
C GLU A 41 -5.73 -2.36 -5.37
N VAL A 42 -5.29 -2.46 -4.10
CA VAL A 42 -5.22 -1.29 -3.21
C VAL A 42 -4.16 -0.29 -3.67
N LEU A 43 -3.03 -0.75 -4.21
CA LEU A 43 -2.01 0.14 -4.76
C LEU A 43 -2.52 0.90 -6.00
N TYR A 44 -3.28 0.25 -6.88
CA TYR A 44 -3.92 0.92 -8.01
C TYR A 44 -5.00 1.92 -7.58
N GLU A 45 -5.80 1.59 -6.56
CA GLU A 45 -6.76 2.51 -5.94
C GLU A 45 -6.05 3.78 -5.41
N ILE A 46 -4.93 3.60 -4.71
CA ILE A 46 -4.10 4.69 -4.20
C ILE A 46 -3.54 5.53 -5.36
N GLU A 47 -2.95 4.90 -6.38
CA GLU A 47 -2.40 5.60 -7.54
C GLU A 47 -3.48 6.45 -8.23
N HIS A 48 -4.67 5.90 -8.45
CA HIS A 48 -5.78 6.60 -9.09
C HIS A 48 -6.26 7.81 -8.27
N ASN A 49 -6.45 7.64 -6.96
CA ASN A 49 -6.97 8.70 -6.10
C ASN A 49 -5.94 9.82 -5.86
N PHE A 50 -4.67 9.48 -5.63
CA PHE A 50 -3.61 10.48 -5.41
C PHE A 50 -3.18 11.18 -6.69
N SER A 51 -3.28 10.53 -7.86
CA SER A 51 -3.05 11.22 -9.14
C SER A 51 -4.09 12.31 -9.41
N ALA A 52 -5.33 12.15 -8.91
CA ALA A 52 -6.39 13.14 -9.09
C ALA A 52 -6.21 14.36 -8.18
N GLU A 53 -5.58 14.21 -7.01
CA GLU A 53 -5.32 15.31 -6.06
C GLU A 53 -4.10 16.18 -6.44
N MET A 54 -3.29 15.75 -7.42
CA MET A 54 -2.10 16.47 -7.89
C MET A 54 -2.34 17.34 -9.14
N VAL A 55 -3.59 17.51 -9.58
CA VAL A 55 -3.98 18.36 -10.72
C VAL A 55 -4.59 19.68 -10.25
#